data_AF-X1G7H1-F1
#
_entry.id   AF-X1G7H1-F1
#
_cell.length_a   1.000
_cell.length_b   1.000
_cell.length_c   1.000
_cell.angle_alpha   90.00
_cell.angle_beta   90.00
_cell.angle_gamma   90.00
#
_symmetry.space_group_name_H-M   'P 1'
#
loop_
_entity.id
_entity.type
_entity.pdbx_description
1 polymer ?
#
loop_
_entity_poly.entity_id
_entity_poly.type
_entity_poly.pdbx_seq_one_letter_code
_entity_poly.pdbx_strand_id
1 'polypeptide(L)'
;ILVVPKRKIETTTQLIKRFKLEKVKKIVAGGKRRQDSVLKGLNQLKRQSGIVLIHDGVRPLVAQSLIDKGIKLCKRHKAVIFGTAIDDTVKETKNRRVVRTVPRRNLFLVQTPQFFDIKLLKKAFRQTIKFDEYDLV
;
A
#
# COMPACT_ATOMS: atom_id res chain seq x y z
N ILE A 1 -9.45 1.35 8.23
CA ILE A 1 -8.57 0.52 9.09
C ILE A 1 -7.22 1.19 9.09
N LEU A 2 -6.65 1.44 10.26
CA LEU A 2 -5.34 2.06 10.39
C LEU A 2 -4.36 1.03 10.93
N VAL A 3 -3.27 0.78 10.21
CA VAL A 3 -2.24 -0.17 10.62
C VAL A 3 -1.04 0.63 11.10
N VAL A 4 -0.60 0.39 12.34
CA VAL A 4 0.49 1.14 12.99
C VAL A 4 1.47 0.19 13.67
N PRO A 5 2.72 0.60 13.94
CA PRO A 5 3.61 -0.16 14.81
C PRO A 5 2.94 -0.48 16.14
N LYS A 6 3.14 -1.69 16.69
CA LYS A 6 2.50 -2.14 17.94
C LYS A 6 2.66 -1.12 19.08
N ARG A 7 3.88 -0.58 19.23
CA ARG A 7 4.23 0.45 20.23
C ARG A 7 3.48 1.79 20.09
N LYS A 8 2.86 2.06 18.93
CA LYS A 8 2.13 3.31 18.66
C LYS A 8 0.61 3.16 18.77
N ILE A 9 0.08 1.98 19.08
CA ILE A 9 -1.38 1.76 19.14
C ILE A 9 -2.03 2.68 20.15
N GLU A 10 -1.46 2.80 21.36
CA GLU A 10 -2.03 3.62 22.42
C GLU A 10 -2.04 5.11 22.04
N THR A 11 -0.88 5.66 21.64
CA THR A 11 -0.77 7.06 21.18
C THR A 11 -1.71 7.34 20.01
N THR A 12 -1.80 6.43 19.05
CA THR A 12 -2.72 6.57 17.90
C THR A 12 -4.18 6.57 18.34
N THR A 13 -4.54 5.75 19.32
CA THR A 13 -5.90 5.70 19.90
C THR A 13 -6.25 7.02 20.57
N GLN A 14 -5.33 7.58 21.35
CA GLN A 14 -5.49 8.89 21.98
C GLN A 14 -5.68 10.01 20.94
N LEU A 15 -4.87 10.01 19.86
CA LEU A 15 -4.99 10.98 18.78
C LEU A 15 -6.35 10.87 18.05
N ILE A 16 -6.81 9.66 17.73
CA ILE A 16 -8.11 9.45 17.10
C ILE A 16 -9.26 9.99 17.95
N LYS A 17 -9.21 9.77 19.28
CA LYS A 17 -10.19 10.32 20.22
C LYS A 17 -10.11 11.84 20.28
N ARG A 18 -8.90 12.40 20.45
CA ARG A 18 -8.65 13.85 20.54
C ARG A 18 -9.17 14.60 19.33
N PHE A 19 -8.92 14.10 18.13
CA PHE A 19 -9.32 14.73 16.87
C PHE A 19 -10.64 14.22 16.30
N LYS A 20 -11.39 13.38 17.05
CA LYS A 20 -12.69 12.82 16.65
C LYS A 20 -12.66 12.20 15.23
N LEU A 21 -11.66 11.37 14.94
CA LEU A 21 -11.46 10.78 13.61
C LEU A 21 -12.39 9.58 13.35
N GLU A 22 -13.67 9.84 13.13
CA GLU A 22 -14.73 8.81 13.04
C GLU A 22 -14.60 7.83 11.87
N LYS A 23 -13.83 8.20 10.82
CA LYS A 23 -13.53 7.33 9.68
C LYS A 23 -12.68 6.12 10.07
N VAL A 24 -11.92 6.20 11.17
CA VAL A 24 -11.07 5.10 11.64
C VAL A 24 -11.90 4.09 12.43
N LYS A 25 -12.29 2.99 11.78
CA LYS A 25 -13.10 1.93 12.41
C LYS A 25 -12.30 0.87 13.18
N LYS A 26 -10.99 0.75 12.94
CA LYS A 26 -10.12 -0.24 13.59
C LYS A 26 -8.66 0.19 13.52
N ILE A 27 -7.91 -0.05 14.60
CA ILE A 27 -6.46 0.07 14.67
C ILE A 27 -5.87 -1.34 14.76
N VAL A 28 -4.82 -1.62 14.00
CA VAL A 28 -4.21 -2.95 13.90
C VAL A 28 -2.70 -2.82 14.05
N ALA A 29 -2.09 -3.74 14.81
CA ALA A 29 -0.64 -3.86 14.88
C ALA A 29 -0.09 -4.31 13.52
N GLY A 30 0.89 -3.57 12.99
CA GLY A 30 1.63 -3.95 11.78
C GLY A 30 2.41 -5.26 11.91
N GLY A 31 2.96 -5.74 10.80
CA GLY A 31 3.93 -6.83 10.76
C GLY A 31 5.36 -6.33 10.61
N LYS A 32 6.30 -7.25 10.35
CA LYS A 32 7.73 -6.94 10.19
C LYS A 32 7.97 -6.15 8.89
N ARG A 33 7.29 -6.55 7.81
CA ARG A 33 7.36 -5.91 6.49
C ARG A 33 6.11 -5.06 6.24
N ARG A 34 6.19 -4.16 5.24
CA ARG A 34 5.03 -3.41 4.75
C ARG A 34 3.91 -4.35 4.27
N GLN A 35 4.27 -5.41 3.54
CA GLN A 35 3.29 -6.36 3.01
C GLN A 35 2.53 -7.11 4.11
N ASP A 36 3.22 -7.53 5.18
CA ASP A 36 2.60 -8.18 6.35
C ASP A 36 1.58 -7.23 7.02
N SER A 37 1.92 -5.94 7.10
CA SER A 37 1.04 -4.90 7.64
C SER A 37 -0.20 -4.70 6.79
N VAL A 38 -0.04 -4.65 5.46
CA VAL A 38 -1.17 -4.59 4.51
C VAL A 38 -2.06 -5.81 4.66
N LEU A 39 -1.49 -7.02 4.71
CA LEU A 39 -2.25 -8.26 4.87
C LEU A 39 -3.07 -8.28 6.16
N LYS A 40 -2.45 -7.89 7.29
CA LYS A 40 -3.16 -7.77 8.59
C LYS A 40 -4.33 -6.79 8.52
N GLY A 41 -4.16 -5.67 7.83
CA GLY A 41 -5.23 -4.70 7.57
C GLY A 41 -6.33 -5.27 6.67
N LEU A 42 -5.95 -5.92 5.57
CA LEU A 42 -6.85 -6.55 4.61
C LEU A 42 -7.73 -7.63 5.25
N ASN A 43 -7.17 -8.42 6.17
CA ASN A 43 -7.90 -9.44 6.93
C ASN A 43 -8.96 -8.87 7.88
N GLN A 44 -8.95 -7.56 8.16
CA GLN A 44 -10.02 -6.93 8.93
C GLN A 44 -11.25 -6.57 8.09
N LEU A 45 -11.17 -6.66 6.76
CA LEU A 45 -12.31 -6.39 5.90
C LEU A 45 -13.31 -7.54 5.98
N LYS A 46 -14.50 -7.25 6.52
CA LYS A 46 -15.65 -8.17 6.49
C LYS A 46 -16.14 -8.45 5.06
N ARG A 47 -15.99 -7.47 4.15
CA ARG A 47 -16.43 -7.60 2.76
C ARG A 47 -15.46 -8.45 1.95
N GLN A 48 -16.01 -9.31 1.09
CA GLN A 48 -15.26 -10.14 0.15
C GLN A 48 -15.19 -9.53 -1.26
N SER A 49 -15.95 -8.47 -1.54
CA SER A 49 -16.02 -7.80 -2.83
C SER A 49 -16.02 -6.27 -2.66
N GLY A 50 -15.62 -5.58 -3.72
CA GLY A 50 -15.46 -4.14 -3.75
C GLY A 50 -14.01 -3.74 -4.04
N ILE A 51 -13.75 -2.44 -3.93
CA ILE A 51 -12.41 -1.86 -4.13
C ILE A 51 -11.84 -1.48 -2.78
N VAL A 52 -10.58 -1.86 -2.54
CA VAL A 52 -9.78 -1.45 -1.39
C VAL A 52 -8.67 -0.52 -1.85
N LEU A 53 -8.43 0.52 -1.06
CA LEU A 53 -7.32 1.44 -1.25
C LEU A 53 -6.27 1.16 -0.18
N ILE A 54 -5.00 1.06 -0.60
CA ILE A 54 -3.85 1.03 0.30
C ILE A 54 -3.16 2.39 0.19
N HIS A 55 -3.05 3.09 1.32
CA HIS A 55 -2.49 4.43 1.36
C HIS A 55 -1.48 4.56 2.51
N ASP A 56 -0.38 5.25 2.26
CA ASP A 56 0.63 5.50 3.28
C ASP A 56 0.20 6.68 4.15
N GLY A 57 0.12 6.48 5.47
CA GLY A 57 -0.38 7.51 6.40
C GLY A 57 0.47 8.80 6.47
N VAL A 58 1.67 8.79 5.89
CA VAL A 58 2.56 9.96 5.82
C VAL A 58 2.25 10.88 4.62
N ARG A 59 1.23 10.58 3.81
CA ARG A 59 0.86 11.35 2.60
C ARG A 59 -0.51 12.04 2.75
N PRO A 60 -0.66 13.05 3.63
CA PRO A 60 -1.98 13.58 4.00
C PRO A 60 -2.71 14.36 2.89
N LEU A 61 -1.99 14.84 1.87
CA LEU A 61 -2.52 15.76 0.84
C LEU A 61 -3.02 15.03 -0.41
N VAL A 62 -3.76 13.92 -0.25
CA VAL A 62 -4.37 13.22 -1.37
C VAL A 62 -5.63 13.96 -1.86
N ALA A 63 -5.69 14.28 -3.15
CA ALA A 63 -6.85 14.93 -3.75
C ALA A 63 -8.04 13.95 -3.89
N GLN A 64 -9.25 14.43 -3.59
CA GLN A 64 -10.48 13.64 -3.74
C GLN A 64 -10.69 13.18 -5.19
N SER A 65 -10.40 14.03 -6.17
CA SER A 65 -10.48 13.71 -7.59
C SER A 65 -9.59 12.54 -8.00
N LEU A 66 -8.41 12.39 -7.36
CA LEU A 66 -7.50 11.26 -7.58
C LEU A 66 -8.10 9.95 -7.05
N ILE A 67 -8.75 10.02 -5.88
CA ILE A 67 -9.47 8.88 -5.29
C ILE A 67 -10.61 8.42 -6.20
N ASP A 68 -11.44 9.36 -6.66
CA ASP A 68 -12.59 9.07 -7.52
C ASP A 68 -12.16 8.47 -8.86
N LYS A 69 -11.12 9.06 -9.48
CA LYS A 69 -10.51 8.54 -10.70
C LYS A 69 -9.95 7.13 -10.51
N GLY A 70 -9.23 6.89 -9.42
CA GLY A 70 -8.67 5.58 -9.10
C GLY A 70 -9.74 4.51 -8.91
N ILE A 71 -10.84 4.84 -8.21
CA ILE A 71 -12.00 3.94 -8.06
C ILE A 71 -12.62 3.63 -9.42
N LYS A 72 -12.87 4.65 -10.26
CA LYS A 72 -13.45 4.47 -11.60
C LYS A 72 -12.58 3.55 -12.46
N LEU A 73 -11.28 3.79 -12.51
CA LEU A 73 -10.34 2.96 -13.29
C LEU A 73 -10.24 1.54 -12.72
N CYS A 74 -10.24 1.39 -11.39
CA CYS A 74 -10.13 0.08 -10.75
C CYS A 74 -11.36 -0.80 -10.99
N LYS A 75 -12.55 -0.22 -11.22
CA LYS A 75 -13.72 -0.99 -11.68
C LYS A 75 -13.47 -1.70 -13.01
N ARG A 76 -12.72 -1.06 -13.92
CA ARG A 76 -12.37 -1.59 -15.26
C ARG A 76 -11.14 -2.51 -15.22
N HIS A 77 -10.09 -2.12 -14.50
CA HIS A 77 -8.77 -2.77 -14.58
C HIS A 77 -8.42 -3.66 -13.38
N LYS A 78 -9.27 -3.70 -12.34
CA LYS A 78 -9.09 -4.49 -11.10
C LYS A 78 -7.89 -4.12 -10.22
N ALA A 79 -6.84 -3.52 -10.75
CA ALA A 79 -5.73 -2.95 -9.99
C ALA A 79 -5.24 -1.67 -10.67
N VAL A 80 -5.07 -0.59 -9.91
CA VAL A 80 -4.64 0.71 -10.42
C VAL A 80 -3.68 1.35 -9.42
N ILE A 81 -2.59 1.88 -9.95
CA ILE A 81 -1.62 2.69 -9.21
C ILE A 81 -1.44 4.02 -9.95
N PHE A 82 -1.09 5.06 -9.21
CA PHE A 82 -0.64 6.32 -9.79
C PHE A 82 0.87 6.44 -9.62
N GLY A 83 1.52 7.16 -10.52
CA GLY A 83 2.93 7.47 -10.44
C GLY A 83 3.27 8.73 -11.21
N THR A 84 4.44 9.28 -10.91
CA THR A 84 5.00 10.43 -11.61
C THR A 84 6.20 10.00 -12.44
N ALA A 85 6.47 10.70 -13.53
CA ALA A 85 7.73 10.51 -14.25
C ALA A 85 8.91 10.75 -13.28
N ILE A 86 10.03 10.11 -13.56
CA ILE A 86 11.22 10.27 -12.73
C ILE A 86 12.12 11.38 -13.29
N ASP A 87 12.49 12.33 -12.43
CA ASP A 87 13.38 13.45 -12.79
C ASP A 87 14.83 13.17 -12.42
N ASP A 88 15.07 12.20 -11.54
CA ASP A 88 16.42 11.82 -11.15
C ASP A 88 17.02 10.81 -12.13
N THR A 89 18.35 10.82 -12.24
CA THR A 89 19.08 9.77 -12.94
C THR A 89 19.16 8.53 -12.07
N VAL A 90 18.64 7.41 -12.56
CA VAL A 90 18.71 6.13 -11.85
C VAL A 90 19.97 5.37 -12.25
N LYS A 91 20.78 4.99 -11.27
CA LYS A 91 21.96 4.14 -11.46
C LYS A 91 21.68 2.74 -10.93
N GLU A 92 22.04 1.73 -11.70
CA GLU A 92 22.16 0.37 -11.19
C GLU A 92 23.55 0.21 -10.56
N THR A 93 23.60 -0.33 -9.34
CA THR A 93 24.86 -0.49 -8.60
C THR A 93 25.05 -1.91 -8.13
N LYS A 94 26.30 -2.40 -8.12
CA LYS A 94 26.72 -3.67 -7.54
C LYS A 94 27.97 -3.43 -6.70
N ASN A 95 28.00 -3.96 -5.47
CA ASN A 95 29.12 -3.77 -4.53
C ASN A 95 29.55 -2.29 -4.39
N ARG A 96 28.56 -1.38 -4.25
CA ARG A 96 28.75 0.08 -4.16
C ARG A 96 29.44 0.75 -5.36
N ARG A 97 29.52 0.08 -6.51
CA ARG A 97 30.02 0.64 -7.77
C ARG A 97 28.88 0.76 -8.78
N VAL A 98 28.90 1.84 -9.57
CA VAL A 98 27.93 2.04 -10.66
C VAL A 98 28.21 1.00 -11.74
N VAL A 99 27.18 0.21 -12.09
CA VAL A 99 27.22 -0.75 -13.19
C VAL A 99 26.77 -0.08 -14.48
N ARG A 100 25.65 0.65 -14.43
CA ARG A 100 25.11 1.40 -15.58
C ARG A 100 24.10 2.45 -15.15
N THR A 101 23.76 3.31 -16.11
CA THR A 101 22.62 4.23 -16.00
C THR A 101 21.37 3.58 -16.57
N VAL A 102 20.25 3.62 -15.85
CA VAL A 102 18.97 3.07 -16.31
C VAL A 102 18.24 4.14 -17.15
N PRO A 103 17.81 3.83 -18.39
CA PRO A 103 17.02 4.76 -19.19
C PRO A 103 15.71 5.13 -18.50
N ARG A 104 15.55 6.40 -18.15
CA ARG A 104 14.43 6.88 -17.33
C ARG A 104 13.11 7.10 -18.05
N ARG A 105 13.11 7.14 -19.40
CA ARG A 105 11.96 7.55 -20.23
C ARG A 105 10.67 6.77 -19.97
N ASN A 106 10.78 5.52 -19.51
CA ASN A 106 9.65 4.62 -19.29
C ASN A 106 9.51 4.24 -17.80
N LEU A 107 10.11 5.02 -16.89
CA LEU A 107 10.08 4.75 -15.46
C LEU A 107 9.19 5.76 -14.74
N PHE A 108 8.46 5.26 -13.75
CA PHE A 108 7.59 6.05 -12.89
C PHE A 108 7.90 5.76 -11.43
N LEU A 109 7.88 6.80 -10.60
CA LEU A 109 7.82 6.65 -9.14
C LEU A 109 6.37 6.35 -8.76
N VAL A 110 6.12 5.13 -8.30
CA VAL A 110 4.81 4.71 -7.82
C VAL A 110 4.45 5.47 -6.54
N GLN A 111 3.21 5.95 -6.48
CA GLN A 111 2.64 6.64 -5.32
C GLN A 111 1.49 5.82 -4.71
N THR A 112 1.02 6.28 -3.55
CA THR A 112 -0.23 5.80 -2.94
C THR A 112 -1.23 6.96 -2.86
N PRO A 113 -2.56 6.72 -2.95
CA PRO A 113 -3.23 5.44 -2.83
C PRO A 113 -3.04 4.48 -4.01
N GLN A 114 -3.01 3.19 -3.72
CA GLN A 114 -3.08 2.10 -4.68
C GLN A 114 -4.44 1.42 -4.55
N PHE A 115 -5.10 1.11 -5.66
CA PHE A 115 -6.50 0.68 -5.72
C PHE A 115 -6.57 -0.76 -6.23
N PHE A 116 -7.31 -1.61 -5.55
CA PHE A 116 -7.43 -3.01 -5.91
C PHE A 116 -8.84 -3.54 -5.72
N ASP A 117 -9.28 -4.42 -6.62
CA ASP A 117 -10.37 -5.34 -6.35
C ASP A 117 -9.98 -6.25 -5.17
N ILE A 118 -10.85 -6.35 -4.17
CA ILE A 118 -10.58 -7.11 -2.93
C ILE A 118 -10.29 -8.59 -3.23
N LYS A 119 -11.01 -9.21 -4.17
CA LYS A 119 -10.83 -10.64 -4.49
C LYS A 119 -9.47 -10.85 -5.15
N LEU A 120 -9.11 -9.97 -6.08
CA LEU A 120 -7.81 -10.02 -6.75
C LEU A 120 -6.67 -9.86 -5.74
N LEU A 121 -6.73 -8.84 -4.88
CA LEU A 121 -5.67 -8.58 -3.90
C LEU A 121 -5.53 -9.73 -2.89
N LYS A 122 -6.64 -10.26 -2.37
CA LYS A 122 -6.62 -11.43 -1.47
C LYS A 122 -6.03 -12.66 -2.16
N LYS A 123 -6.30 -12.88 -3.45
CA LYS A 123 -5.70 -13.98 -4.23
C LYS A 123 -4.18 -13.80 -4.34
N ALA A 124 -3.71 -12.60 -4.67
CA ALA A 124 -2.28 -12.31 -4.78
C ALA A 124 -1.54 -12.59 -3.47
N PHE A 125 -2.05 -12.11 -2.33
CA PHE A 125 -1.44 -12.38 -1.02
C PHE A 125 -1.40 -13.87 -0.67
N ARG A 126 -2.43 -14.66 -1.02
CA ARG A 126 -2.41 -16.11 -0.80
C ARG A 126 -1.31 -16.80 -1.62
N GLN A 127 -0.99 -16.30 -2.80
CA GLN A 127 0.10 -16.85 -3.60
C GLN A 127 1.46 -16.49 -3.00
N THR A 128 1.64 -15.27 -2.52
CA THR A 128 2.89 -14.84 -1.87
C THR A 128 3.21 -15.63 -0.60
N ILE A 129 2.20 -15.95 0.23
CA ILE A 129 2.41 -16.78 1.43
C ILE A 129 2.94 -18.16 1.06
N LYS A 130 2.39 -18.78 0.01
CA LYS A 130 2.88 -20.07 -0.48
C LYS A 130 4.35 -19.97 -0.90
N PHE A 131 4.73 -18.93 -1.64
CA PHE A 131 6.13 -18.72 -2.04
C PHE A 131 7.07 -18.54 -0.83
N ASP A 132 6.71 -17.71 0.14
CA ASP A 132 7.51 -17.52 1.37
C ASP A 132 7.64 -18.85 2.18
N GLU A 133 6.67 -19.76 2.11
CA GLU A 133 6.76 -21.11 2.72
C GLU A 133 7.69 -22.06 1.97
N TYR A 134 7.80 -21.94 0.64
CA TYR A 134 8.70 -22.77 -0.18
C TYR A 134 10.17 -22.30 -0.13
N ASP A 135 10.43 -21.00 0.04
CA ASP A 135 11.80 -20.45 0.19
C ASP A 135 12.41 -20.66 1.60
N LEU A 136 11.66 -21.30 2.52
CA LEU A 136 12.09 -21.67 3.87
C LEU A 136 12.46 -23.16 4.02
N VAL A 137 12.46 -23.92 2.91
CA VAL A 137 12.89 -25.33 2.82
C VAL A 137 14.14 -25.41 1.94
#